data_AF-A0A2E2YA10-F1
#
_entry.id   AF-A0A2E2YA10-F1
#
_cell.length_a   1.000
_cell.length_b   1.000
_cell.length_c   1.000
_cell.angle_alpha   90.00
_cell.angle_beta   90.00
_cell.angle_gamma   90.00
#
_symmetry.space_group_name_H-M   'P 1'
#
loop_
_entity.id
_entity.type
_entity.pdbx_description
1 polymer ?
#
loop_
_entity_poly.entity_id
_entity_poly.type
_entity_poly.pdbx_seq_one_letter_code
_entity_poly.pdbx_strand_id
1 'polypeptide(L)'
;MAQVGPRPKNFSKSQIEWNGDPEEKIWIGDRWCTKEYYAKRLANRYNGVNKNPRSFVRNKFSKQKSKARLVRKIEWALDIDNVTDAILEQNRCAISNRPFVYETGHIDSPSIDRIDSEKGYTPDNVMFVGSHVNIMKGVLDLETFIELCSDIGKTRA
;
A
#
# COMPACT_ATOMS: atom_id res chain seq x y z
N MET A 1 14.95 15.69 31.75
CA MET A 1 13.56 15.33 32.07
C MET A 1 12.85 14.96 30.78
N ALA A 2 12.47 13.70 30.61
CA ALA A 2 11.78 13.24 29.41
C ALA A 2 10.37 13.83 29.39
N GLN A 3 10.08 14.72 28.43
CA GLN A 3 8.73 15.21 28.20
C GLN A 3 7.88 14.02 27.72
N VAL A 4 7.18 13.36 28.63
CA VAL A 4 6.15 12.38 28.30
C VAL A 4 4.97 13.18 27.77
N GLY A 5 4.89 13.32 26.44
CA GLY A 5 3.77 14.02 25.82
C GLY A 5 2.45 13.29 26.07
N PRO A 6 1.33 14.02 26.18
CA PRO A 6 0.03 13.42 26.42
C PRO A 6 -0.42 12.72 25.13
N ARG A 7 -0.42 11.38 25.10
CA ARG A 7 -0.99 10.68 23.95
C ARG A 7 -2.14 9.76 24.35
N PRO A 8 -3.36 10.04 23.88
CA PRO A 8 -4.47 9.10 24.02
C PRO A 8 -4.13 7.76 23.35
N LYS A 9 -4.60 6.65 23.93
CA LYS A 9 -4.33 5.28 23.45
C LYS A 9 -4.73 5.04 21.97
N ASN A 10 -5.58 5.89 21.38
CA ASN A 10 -6.22 5.66 20.07
C ASN A 10 -5.95 6.75 19.01
N PHE A 11 -4.83 7.48 19.09
CA PHE A 11 -4.54 8.56 18.13
C PHE A 11 -4.23 8.04 16.71
N SER A 12 -5.13 8.26 15.74
CA SER A 12 -4.85 8.03 14.32
C SER A 12 -4.19 9.25 13.67
N LYS A 13 -3.20 9.01 12.79
CA LYS A 13 -2.58 10.08 11.99
C LYS A 13 -3.56 10.75 11.01
N SER A 14 -4.66 10.07 10.66
CA SER A 14 -5.71 10.62 9.80
C SER A 14 -6.64 11.59 10.53
N GLN A 15 -6.55 11.68 11.87
CA GLN A 15 -7.35 12.56 12.72
C GLN A 15 -6.52 13.77 13.20
N ILE A 16 -5.37 14.03 12.58
CA ILE A 16 -4.57 15.22 12.90
C ILE A 16 -5.28 16.42 12.29
N GLU A 17 -5.77 17.30 13.15
CA GLU A 17 -6.32 18.61 12.79
C GLU A 17 -5.35 19.69 13.28
N TRP A 18 -5.13 20.71 12.45
CA TRP A 18 -4.32 21.88 12.78
C TRP A 18 -5.25 23.08 12.87
N ASN A 19 -5.09 23.92 13.88
CA ASN A 19 -5.94 25.09 14.11
C ASN A 19 -5.63 26.27 13.16
N GLY A 20 -4.55 26.18 12.37
CA GLY A 20 -4.13 27.20 11.41
C GLY A 20 -3.03 28.15 11.91
N ASP A 21 -2.70 28.11 13.20
CA ASP A 21 -1.57 28.85 13.78
C ASP A 21 -0.23 28.19 13.37
N PRO A 22 0.70 28.91 12.71
CA PRO A 22 2.01 28.39 12.33
C PRO A 22 2.86 27.88 13.50
N GLU A 23 2.67 28.44 14.69
CA GLU A 23 3.40 28.07 15.90
C GLU A 23 2.74 26.92 16.69
N GLU A 24 1.57 26.46 16.25
CA GLU A 24 0.88 25.31 16.84
C GLU A 24 1.82 24.09 16.86
N LYS A 25 1.90 23.45 18.03
CA LYS A 25 2.65 22.21 18.23
C LYS A 25 1.71 21.13 18.71
N ILE A 26 1.71 20.00 17.99
CA ILE A 26 0.95 18.79 18.35
C ILE A 26 1.93 17.65 18.60
N TRP A 27 1.68 16.82 19.61
CA TRP A 27 2.51 15.66 19.92
C TRP A 27 2.23 14.50 18.95
N ILE A 28 3.17 14.19 18.04
CA ILE A 28 3.00 13.16 17.00
C ILE A 28 4.10 12.09 17.08
N GLY A 29 3.76 10.94 17.66
CA GLY A 29 4.69 9.85 17.89
C GLY A 29 5.32 10.02 19.26
N ASP A 30 6.52 10.55 19.24
CA ASP A 30 7.48 10.67 20.34
C ASP A 30 7.97 12.11 20.54
N ARG A 31 7.36 13.10 19.87
CA ARG A 31 7.80 14.50 19.87
C ARG A 31 6.70 15.49 19.51
N TRP A 32 6.85 16.73 19.95
CA TRP A 32 6.09 17.88 19.46
C TRP A 32 6.48 18.22 18.02
N CYS A 33 5.48 18.46 17.17
CA CYS A 33 5.66 18.80 15.75
C CYS A 33 4.84 20.04 15.42
N THR A 34 5.43 20.98 14.67
CA THR A 34 4.67 21.98 13.91
C THR A 34 4.12 21.37 12.62
N LYS A 35 3.15 22.05 11.98
CA LYS A 35 2.56 21.61 10.71
C LYS A 35 3.62 21.45 9.62
N GLU A 36 4.48 22.45 9.46
CA GLU A 36 5.55 22.46 8.47
C GLU A 36 6.57 21.34 8.74
N TYR A 37 7.02 21.19 9.99
CA TYR A 37 7.95 20.12 10.37
C TYR A 37 7.37 18.73 10.08
N TYR A 38 6.09 18.52 10.42
CA TYR A 38 5.41 17.26 10.15
C TYR A 38 5.28 16.98 8.64
N ALA A 39 4.92 17.99 7.85
CA ALA A 39 4.85 17.89 6.39
C ALA A 39 6.22 17.53 5.79
N LYS A 40 7.30 18.19 6.21
CA LYS A 40 8.68 17.88 5.81
C LYS A 40 9.07 16.45 6.18
N ARG A 41 8.66 15.98 7.36
CA ARG A 41 8.91 14.59 7.81
C ARG A 41 8.17 13.57 6.93
N LEU A 42 6.93 13.85 6.54
CA LEU A 42 6.18 13.00 5.59
C LEU A 42 6.84 12.98 4.22
N ALA A 43 7.23 14.14 3.69
CA ALA A 43 7.94 14.24 2.42
C ALA A 43 9.25 13.42 2.44
N ASN A 44 10.07 13.57 3.48
CA ASN A 44 11.29 12.78 3.66
C ASN A 44 11.02 11.27 3.69
N ARG A 45 9.93 10.85 4.34
CA ARG A 45 9.52 9.44 4.36
C ARG A 45 9.14 8.96 2.96
N TYR A 46 8.34 9.72 2.22
CA TYR A 46 7.95 9.36 0.85
C TYR A 46 9.16 9.31 -0.07
N ASN A 47 10.07 10.28 0.02
CA ASN A 47 11.33 10.28 -0.73
C ASN A 47 12.18 9.04 -0.41
N GLY A 48 12.25 8.65 0.87
CA GLY A 48 12.97 7.44 1.27
C GLY A 48 12.35 6.14 0.72
N VAL A 49 11.03 6.06 0.70
CA VAL A 49 10.29 4.88 0.18
C VAL A 49 10.37 4.82 -1.35
N ASN A 50 10.15 5.94 -2.03
CA ASN A 50 10.13 6.06 -3.49
C ASN A 50 11.55 6.15 -4.08
N LYS A 51 12.62 6.09 -3.26
CA LYS A 51 14.01 6.26 -3.69
C LYS A 51 14.42 5.31 -4.82
N ASN A 52 13.93 4.08 -4.78
CA ASN A 52 14.15 3.10 -5.85
C ASN A 52 13.04 2.03 -5.82
N PRO A 53 12.81 1.33 -6.95
CA PRO A 53 11.78 0.30 -7.05
C PRO A 53 11.85 -0.79 -5.98
N ARG A 54 13.05 -1.29 -5.67
CA ARG A 54 13.25 -2.35 -4.66
C ARG A 54 12.81 -1.89 -3.28
N SER A 55 13.25 -0.72 -2.85
CA SER A 55 12.85 -0.11 -1.56
C SER A 55 11.35 0.11 -1.47
N PHE A 56 10.74 0.58 -2.55
CA PHE A 56 9.29 0.80 -2.63
C PHE A 56 8.52 -0.52 -2.41
N VAL A 57 8.85 -1.54 -3.20
CA VAL A 57 8.22 -2.87 -3.19
C VAL A 57 8.39 -3.54 -1.82
N ARG A 58 9.63 -3.61 -1.30
CA ARG A 58 9.89 -4.18 0.04
C ARG A 58 9.09 -3.47 1.13
N ASN A 59 9.06 -2.13 1.11
CA ASN A 59 8.34 -1.35 2.11
C ASN A 59 6.83 -1.61 2.07
N LYS A 60 6.26 -1.67 0.86
CA LYS A 60 4.83 -1.91 0.63
C LYS A 60 4.43 -3.30 1.11
N PHE A 61 5.17 -4.34 0.70
CA PHE A 61 4.79 -5.72 0.98
C PHE A 61 5.15 -6.20 2.38
N SER A 62 6.15 -5.56 3.03
CA SER A 62 6.35 -5.74 4.48
C SER A 62 5.13 -5.28 5.28
N LYS A 63 4.51 -4.15 4.90
CA LYS A 63 3.28 -3.67 5.55
C LYS A 63 2.09 -4.57 5.24
N GLN A 64 1.96 -5.05 4.00
CA GLN A 64 0.89 -5.98 3.61
C GLN A 64 0.99 -7.29 4.40
N LYS A 65 2.21 -7.87 4.51
CA LYS A 65 2.50 -9.05 5.33
C LYS A 65 2.07 -8.86 6.78
N SER A 66 2.46 -7.74 7.41
CA SER A 66 2.06 -7.44 8.79
C SER A 66 0.54 -7.34 8.94
N LYS A 67 -0.17 -6.67 8.01
CA LYS A 67 -1.64 -6.59 8.04
C LYS A 67 -2.31 -7.95 7.84
N ALA A 68 -1.83 -8.76 6.89
CA ALA A 68 -2.34 -10.09 6.63
C ALA A 68 -2.25 -10.97 7.88
N ARG A 69 -1.06 -11.05 8.49
CA ARG A 69 -0.81 -11.94 9.64
C ARG A 69 -1.41 -11.43 10.95
N LEU A 70 -1.25 -10.13 11.25
CA LEU A 70 -1.58 -9.61 12.58
C LEU A 70 -3.05 -9.22 12.71
N VAL A 71 -3.63 -8.65 11.64
CA VAL A 71 -4.99 -8.11 11.66
C VAL A 71 -5.98 -9.10 11.05
N ARG A 72 -5.70 -9.56 9.82
CA ARG A 72 -6.65 -10.40 9.06
C ARG A 72 -6.53 -11.89 9.36
N LYS A 73 -5.46 -12.32 10.05
CA LYS A 73 -5.14 -13.72 10.34
C LYS A 73 -5.08 -14.60 9.09
N ILE A 74 -4.59 -14.04 7.99
CA ILE A 74 -4.39 -14.75 6.72
C ILE A 74 -2.97 -15.29 6.66
N GLU A 75 -2.83 -16.51 6.15
CA GLU A 75 -1.54 -17.14 5.90
C GLU A 75 -0.65 -16.28 4.98
N TRP A 76 0.65 -16.30 5.28
CA TRP A 76 1.67 -15.68 4.45
C TRP A 76 2.87 -16.60 4.37
N ALA A 77 2.99 -17.30 3.25
CA ALA A 77 4.10 -18.20 2.91
C ALA A 77 5.08 -17.59 1.90
N LEU A 78 4.92 -16.31 1.54
CA LEU A 78 5.83 -15.62 0.63
C LEU A 78 7.09 -15.11 1.33
N ASP A 79 8.24 -15.27 0.69
CA ASP A 79 9.43 -14.50 1.01
C ASP A 79 9.37 -13.10 0.38
N ILE A 80 9.71 -12.06 1.16
CA ILE A 80 9.56 -10.67 0.71
C ILE A 80 10.59 -10.32 -0.36
N ASP A 81 11.77 -10.93 -0.32
CA ASP A 81 12.86 -10.60 -1.21
C ASP A 81 12.62 -11.27 -2.56
N ASN A 82 12.23 -12.55 -2.55
CA ASN A 82 11.79 -13.25 -3.76
C ASN A 82 10.59 -12.58 -4.45
N VAL A 83 9.58 -12.16 -3.67
CA VAL A 83 8.43 -11.40 -4.22
C VAL A 83 8.89 -10.07 -4.79
N THR A 84 9.87 -9.43 -4.14
CA THR A 84 10.40 -8.16 -4.65
C THR A 84 11.06 -8.35 -6.01
N ASP A 85 11.90 -9.38 -6.14
CA ASP A 85 12.57 -9.70 -7.39
C ASP A 85 11.57 -10.04 -8.49
N ALA A 86 10.58 -10.89 -8.20
CA ALA A 86 9.56 -11.28 -9.18
C ALA A 86 8.71 -10.09 -9.67
N ILE A 87 8.35 -9.13 -8.80
CA ILE A 87 7.61 -7.92 -9.21
C ILE A 87 8.45 -7.02 -10.10
N LEU A 88 9.74 -6.86 -9.78
CA LEU A 88 10.65 -6.04 -10.56
C LEU A 88 10.96 -6.66 -11.93
N GLU A 89 11.05 -7.98 -11.99
CA GLU A 89 11.23 -8.73 -13.23
C GLU A 89 9.98 -8.66 -14.12
N GLN A 90 8.78 -8.90 -13.55
CA GLN A 90 7.53 -8.81 -14.29
C GLN A 90 7.26 -7.38 -14.78
N ASN A 91 7.55 -6.37 -13.95
CA ASN A 91 7.49 -4.92 -14.20
C ASN A 91 6.16 -4.34 -14.75
N ARG A 92 5.13 -5.17 -14.93
CA ARG A 92 3.87 -4.81 -15.58
C ARG A 92 2.73 -5.59 -14.94
N CYS A 93 1.53 -5.03 -14.93
CA CYS A 93 0.34 -5.67 -14.39
C CYS A 93 0.00 -6.95 -15.15
N ALA A 94 -0.20 -8.06 -14.46
CA ALA A 94 -0.56 -9.35 -15.07
C ALA A 94 -1.92 -9.34 -15.79
N ILE A 95 -2.83 -8.43 -15.43
CA ILE A 95 -4.18 -8.34 -16.03
C ILE A 95 -4.22 -7.24 -17.09
N SER A 96 -3.94 -5.99 -16.71
CA SER A 96 -4.10 -4.83 -17.59
C SER A 96 -2.90 -4.57 -18.50
N ASN A 97 -1.79 -5.28 -18.31
CA ASN A 97 -0.54 -5.09 -19.05
C ASN A 97 0.08 -3.69 -18.84
N ARG A 98 -0.46 -2.83 -17.96
CA ARG A 98 0.11 -1.49 -17.71
C ARG A 98 1.44 -1.61 -16.96
N PRO A 99 2.46 -0.81 -17.31
CA PRO A 99 3.73 -0.83 -16.59
C PRO A 99 3.56 -0.38 -15.14
N PHE A 100 4.32 -0.99 -14.23
CA PHE A 100 4.29 -0.59 -12.83
C PHE A 100 4.97 0.76 -12.62
N VAL A 101 4.40 1.53 -11.69
CA VAL A 101 4.97 2.80 -11.23
C VAL A 101 5.29 2.70 -9.75
N TYR A 102 6.58 2.81 -9.40
CA TYR A 102 7.08 2.59 -8.04
C TYR A 102 6.99 3.86 -7.17
N GLU A 103 5.79 4.42 -7.11
CA GLU A 103 5.51 5.67 -6.41
C GLU A 103 4.33 5.52 -5.44
N THR A 104 4.47 6.11 -4.26
CA THR A 104 3.44 6.09 -3.23
C THR A 104 2.20 6.83 -3.72
N GLY A 105 1.07 6.12 -3.79
CA GLY A 105 -0.23 6.68 -4.19
C GLY A 105 -0.55 6.53 -5.68
N HIS A 106 0.40 6.08 -6.52
CA HIS A 106 0.13 5.89 -7.93
C HIS A 106 -0.79 4.68 -8.19
N ILE A 107 -1.75 4.84 -9.10
CA ILE A 107 -2.76 3.81 -9.43
C ILE A 107 -2.12 2.53 -9.99
N ASP A 108 -1.07 2.69 -10.79
CA ASP A 108 -0.28 1.60 -11.39
C ASP A 108 0.83 1.09 -10.46
N SER A 109 0.84 1.48 -9.17
CA SER A 109 1.80 0.90 -8.24
C SER A 109 1.53 -0.59 -8.02
N PRO A 110 2.57 -1.45 -7.93
CA PRO A 110 2.39 -2.89 -7.85
C PRO A 110 1.63 -3.30 -6.59
N SER A 111 0.86 -4.37 -6.70
CA SER A 111 0.06 -4.97 -5.64
C SER A 111 0.11 -6.49 -5.76
N ILE A 112 0.09 -7.19 -4.63
CA ILE A 112 -0.08 -8.65 -4.59
C ILE A 112 -1.56 -8.91 -4.42
N ASP A 113 -2.16 -9.48 -5.47
CA ASP A 113 -3.52 -10.00 -5.44
C ASP A 113 -3.52 -11.51 -5.20
N ARG A 114 -4.57 -12.01 -4.54
CA ARG A 114 -4.76 -13.44 -4.35
C ARG A 114 -5.63 -13.96 -5.48
N ILE A 115 -5.19 -15.02 -6.14
CA ILE A 115 -5.93 -15.63 -7.25
C ILE A 115 -7.26 -16.16 -6.70
N ASP A 116 -7.18 -16.97 -5.65
CA ASP A 116 -8.31 -17.40 -4.83
C ASP A 116 -8.31 -16.61 -3.50
N SER A 117 -9.39 -15.86 -3.28
CA SER A 117 -9.56 -15.02 -2.10
C SER A 117 -9.84 -15.79 -0.80
N GLU A 118 -10.19 -17.07 -0.89
CA GLU A 118 -10.37 -17.95 0.28
C GLU A 118 -9.03 -18.50 0.79
N LYS A 119 -7.97 -18.42 -0.03
CA LYS A 119 -6.64 -18.92 0.30
C LYS A 119 -5.68 -17.83 0.81
N GLY A 120 -4.55 -18.28 1.34
CA GLY A 120 -3.46 -17.44 1.85
C GLY A 120 -2.63 -16.75 0.76
N TYR A 121 -1.62 -16.00 1.20
CA TYR A 121 -0.55 -15.53 0.31
C TYR A 121 0.50 -16.64 0.18
N THR A 122 0.37 -17.50 -0.82
CA THR A 122 1.30 -18.60 -1.12
C THR A 122 1.86 -18.44 -2.54
N PRO A 123 3.03 -19.01 -2.86
CA PRO A 123 3.66 -18.85 -4.19
C PRO A 123 2.75 -19.25 -5.37
N ASP A 124 1.85 -20.20 -5.15
CA ASP A 124 0.89 -20.74 -6.13
C ASP A 124 -0.46 -20.00 -6.15
N ASN A 125 -0.73 -19.10 -5.19
CA ASN A 125 -2.03 -18.41 -5.05
C ASN A 125 -1.93 -16.88 -5.18
N VAL A 126 -0.89 -16.36 -5.83
CA VAL A 126 -0.73 -14.91 -6.00
C VAL A 126 -0.44 -14.50 -7.42
N MET A 127 -0.86 -13.28 -7.73
CA MET A 127 -0.51 -12.60 -8.98
C MET A 127 -0.14 -11.14 -8.69
N PHE A 128 0.74 -10.57 -9.53
CA PHE A 128 1.16 -9.18 -9.38
C PHE A 128 0.41 -8.28 -10.35
N VAL A 129 -0.31 -7.31 -9.81
CA VAL A 129 -1.23 -6.43 -10.56
C VAL A 129 -1.05 -4.97 -10.14
N GLY A 130 -1.61 -4.04 -10.90
CA GLY A 130 -1.70 -2.64 -10.49
C GLY A 130 -2.61 -2.49 -9.26
N SER A 131 -2.33 -1.52 -8.39
CA SER A 131 -3.12 -1.29 -7.18
C SER A 131 -4.58 -0.99 -7.49
N HIS A 132 -4.86 -0.22 -8.54
CA HIS A 132 -6.23 0.00 -9.01
C HIS A 132 -6.90 -1.29 -9.48
N VAL A 133 -6.20 -2.15 -10.22
CA VAL A 133 -6.75 -3.44 -10.68
C VAL A 133 -7.13 -4.33 -9.50
N ASN A 134 -6.26 -4.44 -8.49
CA ASN A 134 -6.58 -5.20 -7.27
C ASN A 134 -7.82 -4.61 -6.56
N ILE A 135 -7.90 -3.29 -6.42
CA ILE A 135 -9.06 -2.62 -5.82
C ILE A 135 -10.34 -2.90 -6.63
N MET A 136 -10.28 -2.83 -7.95
CA MET A 136 -11.42 -3.06 -8.85
C MET A 136 -11.89 -4.52 -8.82
N LYS A 137 -10.95 -5.49 -8.85
CA LYS A 137 -11.27 -6.91 -8.76
C LYS A 137 -11.92 -7.24 -7.40
N GLY A 138 -11.39 -6.69 -6.31
CA GLY A 138 -11.97 -6.86 -4.98
C GLY A 138 -12.04 -8.33 -4.57
N VAL A 139 -13.26 -8.85 -4.42
CA VAL A 139 -13.53 -10.26 -4.07
C VAL A 139 -13.94 -11.12 -5.26
N LEU A 140 -14.08 -10.53 -6.45
CA LEU A 140 -14.44 -11.26 -7.65
C LEU A 140 -13.31 -12.22 -8.03
N ASP A 141 -13.67 -13.37 -8.58
CA ASP A 141 -12.73 -14.18 -9.33
C ASP A 141 -12.32 -13.45 -10.63
N LEU A 142 -11.22 -13.91 -11.24
CA LEU A 142 -10.63 -13.23 -12.38
C LEU A 142 -11.54 -13.26 -13.62
N GLU A 143 -12.25 -14.35 -13.85
CA GLU A 143 -13.11 -14.52 -15.03
C GLU A 143 -14.29 -13.56 -14.95
N THR A 144 -15.03 -13.58 -13.85
CA THR A 144 -16.14 -12.64 -13.58
C THR A 144 -15.68 -11.18 -13.71
N PHE A 145 -14.49 -10.84 -13.16
CA PHE A 145 -13.97 -9.47 -13.26
C PHE A 145 -13.70 -9.04 -14.71
N ILE A 146 -13.12 -9.92 -15.53
CA ILE A 146 -12.82 -9.64 -16.93
C ILE A 146 -14.11 -9.51 -17.75
N GLU A 147 -15.08 -10.38 -17.53
CA GLU A 147 -16.38 -10.35 -18.21
C GLU A 147 -17.11 -9.03 -17.95
N LEU A 148 -17.24 -8.63 -16.69
CA LEU A 148 -17.87 -7.36 -16.32
C LEU A 148 -17.16 -6.15 -16.95
N CYS A 149 -15.83 -6.15 -16.97
CA CYS A 149 -15.06 -5.10 -17.65
C CYS A 149 -15.30 -5.10 -19.16
N SER A 150 -15.41 -6.29 -19.78
CA SER A 150 -15.71 -6.44 -21.21
C SER A 150 -17.09 -5.89 -21.55
N ASP A 151 -18.11 -6.21 -20.76
CA ASP A 151 -19.48 -5.76 -20.97
C ASP A 151 -19.62 -4.25 -20.87
N ILE A 152 -18.98 -3.65 -19.85
CA ILE A 152 -18.90 -2.19 -19.72
C ILE A 152 -18.19 -1.58 -20.93
N GLY A 153 -17.05 -2.16 -21.32
CA GLY A 153 -16.27 -1.72 -22.47
C GLY A 153 -17.06 -1.73 -23.77
N LYS A 154 -17.81 -2.81 -24.05
CA LYS A 154 -18.66 -2.93 -25.25
C LYS A 154 -19.84 -1.97 -25.25
N THR A 155 -20.40 -1.65 -24.08
CA THR A 155 -21.57 -0.76 -23.96
C THR A 155 -21.22 0.72 -24.12
N ARG A 156 -19.96 1.09 -23.87
CA ARG A 156 -19.48 2.49 -23.83
C ARG A 156 -18.40 2.79 -24.88
N ALA A 157 -18.04 1.85 -25.73
CA ALA A 157 -17.16 2.03 -26.89
C ALA A 157 -17.94 2.56 -28.09
#